data_AF-A0A448X262-F1
#
_entry.id   AF-A0A448X262-F1
#
_cell.length_a   1.000
_cell.length_b   1.000
_cell.length_c   1.000
_cell.angle_alpha   90.00
_cell.angle_beta   90.00
_cell.angle_gamma   90.00
#
_symmetry.space_group_name_H-M   'P 1'
#
loop_
_entity.id
_entity.type
_entity.pdbx_description
1 polymer ?
#
loop_
_entity_poly.entity_id
_entity_poly.type
_entity_poly.pdbx_seq_one_letter_code
_entity_poly.pdbx_strand_id
1 'polypeptide(L)'
;MSKPDDHIDGPANQSDPSSWIALPYMSDCVIAYSTLPGFVSWRSETGGSWYVQVFVEVLKDLGSQLHFIDLLCEVNRRMVEEGATAGYKQISQPVTTLTRPFFLTASHK
;
A
#
# COMPACT_ATOMS: atom_id res chain seq x y z
N MET A 1 7.64 -35.84 0.55
CA MET A 1 6.95 -34.55 0.38
C MET A 1 8.00 -33.52 0.00
N SER A 2 8.17 -33.25 -1.29
CA SER A 2 9.15 -32.27 -1.78
C SER A 2 8.59 -30.86 -1.57
N LYS A 3 9.46 -29.92 -1.16
CA LYS A 3 9.13 -28.48 -1.06
C LYS A 3 8.67 -27.95 -2.43
N PRO A 4 7.76 -26.94 -2.48
CA PRO A 4 7.47 -26.25 -3.72
C PRO A 4 8.73 -25.52 -4.21
N ASP A 5 8.87 -25.48 -5.53
CA ASP A 5 9.97 -24.82 -6.22
C ASP A 5 10.02 -23.33 -5.87
N ASP A 6 11.04 -22.91 -5.12
CA ASP A 6 11.45 -21.52 -5.08
C ASP A 6 11.95 -21.16 -6.49
N HIS A 7 11.06 -20.62 -7.32
CA HIS A 7 11.47 -19.96 -8.55
C HIS A 7 12.23 -18.69 -8.18
N ILE A 8 13.50 -18.87 -7.81
CA ILE A 8 14.51 -17.83 -7.85
C ILE A 8 14.65 -17.49 -9.33
N ASP A 9 14.18 -16.32 -9.74
CA ASP A 9 14.53 -15.75 -11.04
C ASP A 9 16.06 -15.86 -11.18
N GLY A 10 16.50 -16.71 -12.11
CA GLY A 10 17.90 -17.02 -12.31
C GLY A 10 18.69 -15.76 -12.66
N PRO A 11 20.04 -15.80 -12.61
CA PRO A 11 20.83 -14.66 -13.04
C PRO A 11 20.52 -14.45 -14.53
N ALA A 12 19.98 -13.28 -14.85
CA ALA A 12 19.85 -12.79 -16.21
C ALA A 12 21.16 -13.08 -16.97
N ASN A 13 21.05 -13.59 -18.19
CA ASN A 13 22.18 -13.82 -19.07
C ASN A 13 23.07 -12.55 -19.13
N GLN A 14 24.19 -12.55 -18.41
CA GLN A 14 25.06 -11.39 -18.13
C GLN A 14 25.80 -10.86 -19.38
N SER A 15 25.42 -11.28 -20.58
CA SER A 15 26.09 -10.93 -21.84
C SER A 15 25.31 -9.93 -22.71
N ASP A 16 24.11 -9.51 -22.30
CA ASP A 16 23.38 -8.42 -22.97
C ASP A 16 23.67 -7.09 -22.27
N PRO A 17 24.37 -6.13 -22.91
CA PRO A 17 24.55 -4.78 -22.38
C PRO A 17 23.25 -3.96 -22.38
N SER A 18 22.08 -4.55 -22.53
CA SER A 18 20.78 -3.96 -22.17
C SER A 18 20.20 -4.53 -20.86
N SER A 19 20.75 -5.64 -20.35
CA SER A 19 20.28 -6.28 -19.11
C SER A 19 20.54 -5.44 -17.84
N TRP A 20 21.51 -4.53 -17.87
CA TRP A 20 21.77 -3.55 -16.78
C TRP A 20 20.86 -2.32 -16.85
N ILE A 21 19.99 -2.22 -17.86
CA ILE A 21 18.99 -1.14 -18.06
C ILE A 21 17.58 -1.61 -17.64
N ALA A 22 17.44 -2.85 -17.17
CA ALA A 22 16.16 -3.35 -16.66
C ALA A 22 15.87 -2.76 -15.26
N LEU A 23 14.66 -2.22 -15.08
CA LEU A 23 14.18 -1.83 -13.76
C LEU A 23 14.04 -3.08 -12.86
N PRO A 24 14.25 -2.96 -11.53
CA PRO A 24 13.94 -4.03 -10.59
C PRO A 24 12.48 -4.48 -10.73
N TYR A 25 12.22 -5.79 -10.63
CA TYR A 25 10.89 -6.38 -10.86
C TYR A 25 9.74 -5.72 -10.06
N MET A 26 10.02 -5.23 -8.85
CA MET A 26 9.04 -4.54 -8.01
C MET A 26 9.42 -3.07 -7.76
N SER A 27 9.96 -2.35 -8.75
CA SER A 27 10.11 -0.89 -8.62
C SER A 27 8.75 -0.19 -8.76
N ASP A 28 8.65 1.00 -8.16
CA ASP A 28 7.51 1.91 -8.36
C ASP A 28 6.14 1.33 -7.95
N CYS A 29 6.13 0.48 -6.93
CA CYS A 29 4.93 -0.15 -6.41
C CYS A 29 4.54 0.40 -5.03
N VAL A 30 3.23 0.38 -4.75
CA VAL A 30 2.68 0.55 -3.41
C VAL A 30 1.69 -0.57 -3.16
N ILE A 31 1.86 -1.28 -2.05
CA ILE A 31 0.94 -2.31 -1.57
C ILE A 31 0.42 -1.84 -0.22
N ALA A 32 -0.88 -1.61 -0.12
CA ALA A 32 -1.50 -1.18 1.13
C ALA A 32 -2.41 -2.29 1.66
N TYR A 33 -1.93 -3.01 2.67
CA TYR A 33 -2.72 -4.03 3.35
C TYR A 33 -3.62 -3.38 4.39
N SER A 34 -4.88 -3.80 4.48
CA SER A 34 -5.84 -3.26 5.44
C SER A 34 -5.45 -3.54 6.90
N THR A 35 -4.64 -4.57 7.13
CA THR A 35 -4.13 -4.95 8.44
C THR A 35 -2.75 -5.58 8.34
N LEU A 36 -2.05 -5.68 9.48
CA LEU A 36 -0.81 -6.45 9.60
C LEU A 36 -1.04 -7.95 9.33
N PRO A 37 -0.04 -8.68 8.79
CA PRO A 37 -0.10 -10.13 8.64
C PRO A 37 -0.47 -10.83 9.96
N GLY A 38 -1.44 -11.74 9.91
CA GLY A 38 -1.91 -12.49 11.08
C GLY A 38 -3.00 -11.80 11.92
N PHE A 39 -3.42 -10.58 11.54
CA PHE A 39 -4.49 -9.86 12.22
C PHE A 39 -5.78 -9.84 11.39
N VAL A 40 -6.91 -9.58 12.05
CA VAL A 40 -8.23 -9.48 11.41
C VAL A 40 -8.42 -8.12 10.75
N SER A 41 -9.21 -8.08 9.67
CA SER A 41 -9.68 -6.85 9.05
C SER A 41 -11.17 -6.68 9.31
N TRP A 42 -11.56 -5.69 10.10
CA TRP A 42 -12.94 -5.44 10.50
C TRP A 42 -13.80 -4.96 9.32
N ARG A 43 -15.05 -5.42 9.31
CA ARG A 43 -16.04 -5.14 8.29
C ARG A 43 -17.41 -4.97 8.93
N SER A 44 -18.14 -3.96 8.49
CA SER A 44 -19.58 -3.84 8.68
C SER A 44 -20.33 -4.53 7.53
N GLU A 45 -21.43 -5.22 7.85
CA GLU A 45 -22.29 -5.86 6.84
C GLU A 45 -22.89 -4.84 5.86
N THR A 46 -23.18 -3.64 6.34
CA THR A 46 -23.80 -2.56 5.55
C THR A 46 -22.77 -1.57 5.00
N GLY A 47 -21.80 -1.16 5.83
CA GLY A 47 -20.79 -0.14 5.48
C GLY A 47 -19.56 -0.70 4.75
N GLY A 48 -19.34 -2.02 4.79
CA GLY A 48 -18.18 -2.66 4.23
C GLY A 48 -16.94 -2.59 5.13
N SER A 49 -15.75 -2.75 4.53
CA SER A 49 -14.48 -2.78 5.28
C SER A 49 -14.24 -1.44 5.96
N TRP A 50 -13.85 -1.45 7.24
CA TRP A 50 -13.52 -0.23 7.97
C TRP A 50 -12.34 0.50 7.33
N TYR A 51 -11.26 -0.23 7.01
CA TYR A 51 -10.11 0.33 6.30
C TYR A 51 -10.50 0.99 4.98
N VAL A 52 -11.37 0.37 4.17
CA VAL A 52 -11.76 0.93 2.86
C VAL A 52 -12.59 2.21 3.03
N GLN A 53 -13.45 2.28 4.05
CA GLN A 53 -14.22 3.49 4.35
C GLN A 53 -13.27 4.66 4.65
N VAL A 54 -12.37 4.49 5.62
CA VAL A 54 -11.37 5.51 6.01
C VAL A 54 -10.47 5.86 4.83
N PHE A 55 -9.99 4.87 4.07
CA PHE A 55 -9.17 5.07 2.87
C PHE A 55 -9.86 5.98 1.85
N VAL A 56 -11.11 5.68 1.50
CA VAL A 56 -11.86 6.47 0.52
C VAL A 56 -12.14 7.89 1.02
N GLU A 57 -12.43 8.07 2.31
CA GLU A 57 -12.62 9.39 2.92
C GLU A 57 -11.36 10.24 2.84
N VAL A 58 -10.20 9.68 3.22
CA VAL A 58 -8.91 10.38 3.10
C VAL A 58 -8.60 10.77 1.66
N LEU A 59 -8.84 9.87 0.70
CA LEU A 59 -8.62 10.19 -0.71
C LEU A 59 -9.52 11.32 -1.20
N LYS A 60 -10.78 11.36 -0.76
CA LYS A 60 -11.72 12.45 -1.11
C LYS A 60 -11.29 13.79 -0.51
N ASP A 61 -10.88 13.79 0.75
CA ASP A 61 -10.58 15.03 1.48
C ASP A 61 -9.21 15.61 1.09
N LEU A 62 -8.21 14.75 0.90
CA LEU A 62 -6.80 15.14 0.85
C LEU A 62 -6.08 14.68 -0.42
N GLY A 63 -6.73 13.91 -1.30
CA GLY A 63 -6.10 13.32 -2.49
C GLY A 63 -5.54 14.31 -3.50
N SER A 64 -5.99 15.57 -3.47
CA SER A 64 -5.44 16.66 -4.29
C SER A 64 -4.30 17.44 -3.63
N GLN A 65 -4.04 17.18 -2.35
CA GLN A 65 -3.15 17.98 -1.52
C GLN A 65 -1.87 17.23 -1.13
N LEU A 66 -1.97 15.92 -0.92
CA LEU A 66 -0.89 15.11 -0.35
C LEU A 66 -0.32 14.10 -1.36
N HIS A 67 0.94 13.72 -1.13
CA HIS A 67 1.51 12.54 -1.79
C HIS A 67 0.80 11.28 -1.32
N PHE A 68 0.77 10.25 -2.16
CA PHE A 68 0.02 9.03 -1.87
C PHE A 68 0.49 8.30 -0.60
N ILE A 69 1.79 8.33 -0.29
CA ILE A 69 2.30 7.75 0.96
C ILE A 69 1.81 8.53 2.18
N ASP A 70 1.71 9.85 2.08
CA ASP A 70 1.16 10.70 3.13
C ASP A 70 -0.35 10.46 3.31
N LEU A 71 -1.08 10.19 2.21
CA LEU A 71 -2.48 9.76 2.29
C LEU A 71 -2.60 8.45 3.06
N LEU A 72 -1.73 7.46 2.83
CA LEU A 72 -1.76 6.21 3.59
C LEU A 72 -1.37 6.40 5.06
N CYS A 73 -0.48 7.34 5.36
CA CYS A 73 -0.16 7.74 6.73
C CYS A 73 -1.38 8.36 7.42
N GLU A 74 -2.11 9.21 6.71
CA GLU A 74 -3.33 9.83 7.19
C GLU A 74 -4.46 8.82 7.43
N VAL A 75 -4.58 7.78 6.59
CA VAL A 75 -5.48 6.65 6.83
C VAL A 75 -5.14 5.96 8.16
N ASN A 76 -3.86 5.69 8.40
CA ASN A 76 -3.42 5.13 9.68
C ASN A 76 -3.78 6.03 10.87
N ARG A 77 -3.59 7.35 10.75
CA ARG A 77 -3.95 8.31 11.79
C ARG A 77 -5.46 8.25 12.11
N ARG A 78 -6.33 8.34 11.11
CA ARG A 78 -7.78 8.29 11.29
C ARG A 78 -8.25 6.96 11.89
N MET A 79 -7.69 5.83 11.45
CA MET A 79 -8.00 4.52 12.04
C MET A 79 -7.64 4.42 13.53
N VAL A 80 -6.50 4.99 13.95
CA VAL A 80 -6.11 5.02 15.37
C VAL A 80 -7.07 5.88 16.19
N GLU A 81 -7.44 7.04 15.66
CA GLU A 81 -8.36 7.99 16.32
C GLU A 81 -9.78 7.44 16.44
N GLU A 82 -10.35 6.94 15.35
CA GLU A 82 -11.67 6.28 15.37
C GLU A 82 -11.64 5.04 16.25
N GLY A 83 -10.58 4.23 16.12
CA GLY A 83 -10.33 3.05 16.92
C GLY A 83 -10.25 3.34 18.41
N ALA A 84 -9.81 4.53 18.83
CA ALA A 84 -9.78 4.93 20.25
C ALA A 84 -11.15 4.89 20.91
N THR A 85 -12.21 5.17 20.13
CA THR A 85 -13.60 5.17 20.59
C THR A 85 -14.37 3.91 20.20
N ALA A 86 -13.91 3.21 19.15
CA ALA A 86 -14.47 1.93 18.74
C ALA A 86 -13.99 0.78 19.64
N GLY A 87 -14.88 -0.18 19.92
CA GLY A 87 -14.56 -1.39 20.71
C GLY A 87 -13.62 -2.38 20.01
N TYR A 88 -13.02 -2.00 18.88
CA TYR A 88 -12.13 -2.81 18.06
C TYR A 88 -10.95 -1.98 17.56
N LYS A 89 -9.82 -2.64 17.30
CA LYS A 89 -8.55 -2.01 16.89
C LYS A 89 -8.05 -2.64 15.60
N GLN A 90 -7.48 -1.82 14.73
CA GLN A 90 -6.84 -2.23 13.48
C GLN A 90 -5.87 -1.13 13.03
N ILE A 91 -4.80 -1.52 12.35
CA ILE A 91 -3.84 -0.61 11.71
C ILE A 91 -3.45 -1.17 10.35
N SER A 92 -3.34 -0.32 9.33
CA SER A 92 -2.96 -0.76 7.98
C SER A 92 -1.45 -0.88 7.81
N GLN A 93 -1.00 -1.62 6.79
CA GLN A 93 0.41 -1.77 6.44
C GLN A 93 0.68 -1.31 5.00
N PRO A 94 1.10 -0.06 4.80
CA PRO A 94 1.69 0.40 3.55
C PRO A 94 3.09 -0.19 3.35
N VAL A 95 3.34 -0.76 2.18
CA VAL A 95 4.66 -1.20 1.70
C VAL A 95 4.93 -0.48 0.39
N THR A 96 6.07 0.18 0.25
CA THR A 96 6.39 0.98 -0.93
C THR A 96 7.79 0.75 -1.45
N THR A 97 7.90 0.77 -2.78
CA THR A 97 9.14 0.81 -3.55
C THR A 97 9.12 1.99 -4.53
N LEU A 98 8.30 3.01 -4.25
CA LEU A 98 8.23 4.22 -5.07
C LEU A 98 9.60 4.90 -5.10
N THR A 99 10.06 5.23 -6.31
CA THR A 99 11.32 5.96 -6.51
C THR A 99 11.13 7.47 -6.54
N ARG A 100 9.87 7.94 -6.60
CA ARG A 100 9.49 9.35 -6.69
C ARG A 100 8.16 9.60 -5.97
N PRO A 101 7.89 10.86 -5.55
CA PRO A 101 6.58 11.20 -4.99
C PRO A 101 5.46 10.97 -6.01
N PHE A 102 4.40 10.29 -5.57
CA PHE A 102 3.22 10.00 -6.39
C PHE A 102 2.04 10.87 -5.94
N PHE A 103 1.43 11.60 -6.87
CA PHE A 103 0.24 12.40 -6.65
C PHE A 103 -0.93 11.82 -7.44
N LEU A 104 -2.13 11.77 -6.85
CA LEU A 104 -3.32 11.27 -7.53
C LEU A 104 -3.90 12.25 -8.55
N THR A 105 -3.63 13.54 -8.37
CA THR A 105 -4.03 14.58 -9.31
C THR A 105 -2.79 15.27 -9.85
N ALA A 106 -2.74 15.45 -11.17
CA ALA A 106 -1.77 16.34 -11.78
C ALA A 106 -2.20 17.77 -11.47
N SER A 107 -1.76 18.34 -10.34
CA SER A 107 -1.77 19.79 -10.22
C SER A 107 -0.73 20.32 -11.20
N HIS A 108 -1.19 20.81 -12.35
CA HIS A 108 -0.41 21.67 -13.22
C HIS A 108 0.14 22.83 -12.37
N LYS A 109 1.43 22.81 -12.12
CA LYS A 109 2.19 24.03 -11.82
C LYS A 109 2.82 24.52 -13.11
#